data_AF-A0A8J8JG47-F1
#
_entry.id   AF-A0A8J8JG47-F1
#
_cell.length_a   1.000
_cell.length_b   1.000
_cell.length_c   1.000
_cell.angle_alpha   90.00
_cell.angle_beta   90.00
_cell.angle_gamma   90.00
#
_symmetry.space_group_name_H-M   'P 1'
#
loop_
_entity.id
_entity.type
_entity.pdbx_description
1 polymer ?
#
loop_
_entity_poly.entity_id
_entity_poly.type
_entity_poly.pdbx_seq_one_letter_code
_entity_poly.pdbx_strand_id
1 'polypeptide(L)'
;MERPKIWIHIDGRKVVTDHKVEAYTFGKLLIQIQKQINIIAEAQYGKKLKPKFRLFLSKIQEGSVEVALEFVGGTLPELQSKVAETHYEVYDAIQEEDEKALDEVIRESLKDPLYGYRLLTSVEEVIPSSDDYILGISKDFPKRKIRLGPKQRDFVHKMKLKYLQEATVEVVGIITDLHGKDPRYFIIDTTEGERIKVYITPELEPQVKEYYKAVPVKITGLLEKTAKKREIRELLNIIPQREVPLQRIGKFKLKQPIFVEFSYDMEDNLWILRNERLAIEGYGKTYKEAMKDLEDSLEGLIIGFLAFKDEDLAESARKIKEELSKYLDLNDLSHKYRPVVIKPLPVKEE
;
A
#
# COMPACT_ATOMS: atom_id res chain seq x y z
N MET A 1 10.00 -4.57 -40.56
CA MET A 1 9.01 -5.12 -39.61
C MET A 1 7.74 -4.31 -39.73
N GLU A 2 6.61 -4.98 -39.91
CA GLU A 2 5.28 -4.35 -39.79
C GLU A 2 5.05 -3.96 -38.33
N ARG A 3 4.38 -2.82 -38.10
CA ARG A 3 4.11 -2.36 -36.73
C ARG A 3 2.94 -3.15 -36.14
N PRO A 4 3.00 -3.50 -34.84
CA PRO A 4 1.89 -4.19 -34.20
C PRO A 4 0.65 -3.29 -34.21
N LYS A 5 -0.50 -3.92 -34.46
CA LYS A 5 -1.81 -3.26 -34.49
C LYS A 5 -2.70 -3.84 -33.40
N ILE A 6 -3.53 -2.99 -32.81
CA ILE A 6 -4.59 -3.40 -31.91
C ILE A 6 -5.91 -3.11 -32.61
N TRP A 7 -6.63 -4.15 -32.96
CA TRP A 7 -7.94 -4.05 -33.58
C TRP A 7 -9.02 -4.07 -32.51
N ILE A 8 -9.92 -3.12 -32.62
CA ILE A 8 -11.10 -2.96 -31.78
C ILE A 8 -12.32 -3.14 -32.68
N HIS A 9 -13.27 -3.91 -32.18
CA HIS A 9 -14.56 -4.09 -32.83
C HIS A 9 -15.66 -3.91 -31.79
N ILE A 10 -16.68 -3.11 -32.12
CA ILE A 10 -17.84 -2.90 -31.24
C ILE A 10 -19.07 -3.42 -31.97
N ASP A 11 -19.80 -4.34 -31.34
CA ASP A 11 -21.04 -4.93 -31.89
C ASP A 11 -22.19 -4.74 -30.88
N GLY A 12 -23.29 -4.11 -31.27
CA GLY A 12 -24.44 -3.92 -30.37
C GLY A 12 -25.40 -2.84 -30.83
N ARG A 13 -26.69 -3.17 -30.94
CA ARG A 13 -27.73 -2.33 -31.55
C ARG A 13 -27.99 -0.99 -30.84
N LYS A 14 -27.55 -0.83 -29.60
CA LYS A 14 -27.74 0.40 -28.82
C LYS A 14 -26.58 1.39 -28.92
N VAL A 15 -25.36 0.89 -29.08
CA VAL A 15 -24.12 1.68 -29.15
C VAL A 15 -23.65 1.86 -30.59
N VAL A 16 -24.08 0.95 -31.47
CA VAL A 16 -23.80 0.93 -32.90
C VAL A 16 -25.10 0.93 -33.69
N THR A 17 -25.33 1.98 -34.48
CA THR A 17 -26.50 2.13 -35.37
C THR A 17 -26.07 2.70 -36.71
N ASP A 18 -26.56 2.13 -37.82
CA ASP A 18 -26.28 2.60 -39.18
C ASP A 18 -24.79 2.86 -39.47
N HIS A 19 -23.92 1.94 -39.03
CA HIS A 19 -22.46 2.03 -39.17
C HIS A 19 -21.81 3.21 -38.41
N LYS A 20 -22.49 3.76 -37.42
CA LYS A 20 -22.01 4.81 -36.52
C LYS A 20 -21.83 4.24 -35.12
N VAL A 21 -20.82 4.72 -34.40
CA VAL A 21 -20.62 4.46 -32.98
C VAL A 21 -21.00 5.69 -32.17
N GLU A 22 -21.56 5.49 -30.98
CA GLU A 22 -21.69 6.55 -30.01
C GLU A 22 -20.29 7.13 -29.66
N ALA A 23 -20.09 8.41 -29.98
CA ALA A 23 -18.78 9.07 -29.84
C ALA A 23 -18.24 9.06 -28.40
N TYR A 24 -19.11 9.20 -27.40
CA TYR A 24 -18.72 9.19 -25.99
C TYR A 24 -18.16 7.83 -25.57
N THR A 25 -18.90 6.75 -25.85
CA THR A 25 -18.49 5.38 -25.53
C THR A 25 -17.20 5.01 -26.27
N PHE A 26 -17.10 5.35 -27.55
CA PHE A 26 -15.89 5.11 -28.32
C PHE A 26 -14.68 5.91 -27.80
N GLY A 27 -14.85 7.20 -27.49
CA GLY A 27 -13.78 8.03 -26.93
C GLY A 27 -13.27 7.50 -25.58
N LYS A 28 -14.18 7.09 -24.68
CA LYS A 28 -13.81 6.47 -23.41
C LYS A 28 -12.99 5.20 -23.63
N LEU A 29 -13.39 4.36 -24.57
CA LEU A 29 -12.70 3.13 -24.91
C LEU A 29 -11.28 3.38 -25.43
N LEU A 30 -11.10 4.34 -26.34
CA LEU A 30 -9.78 4.72 -26.85
C LEU A 30 -8.85 5.22 -25.74
N ILE A 31 -9.36 6.04 -24.82
CA ILE A 31 -8.59 6.56 -23.67
C ILE A 31 -8.13 5.41 -22.77
N GLN A 32 -9.02 4.49 -22.45
CA GLN A 32 -8.70 3.35 -21.58
C GLN A 32 -7.72 2.39 -22.25
N ILE A 33 -7.86 2.08 -23.54
CA ILE A 33 -6.87 1.24 -24.25
C ILE A 33 -5.49 1.90 -24.27
N GLN A 34 -5.41 3.21 -24.52
CA GLN A 34 -4.14 3.93 -24.41
C GLN A 34 -3.58 3.90 -22.97
N LYS A 35 -4.44 3.95 -21.94
CA LYS A 35 -4.06 3.84 -20.53
C LYS A 35 -3.49 2.44 -20.21
N GLN A 36 -4.12 1.37 -20.71
CA GLN A 36 -3.64 -0.01 -20.57
C GLN A 36 -2.23 -0.17 -21.16
N ILE A 37 -2.03 0.28 -22.40
CA ILE A 37 -0.72 0.26 -23.06
C ILE A 37 0.34 1.04 -22.29
N ASN A 38 -0.03 2.21 -21.76
CA ASN A 38 0.84 3.02 -20.93
C ASN A 38 1.24 2.30 -19.62
N ILE A 39 0.30 1.60 -18.98
CA ILE A 39 0.56 0.83 -17.76
C ILE A 39 1.55 -0.30 -18.03
N ILE A 40 1.32 -1.08 -19.09
CA ILE A 40 2.19 -2.20 -19.48
C ILE A 40 3.59 -1.68 -19.84
N ALA A 41 3.67 -0.64 -20.67
CA ALA A 41 4.95 -0.04 -21.07
C ALA A 41 5.73 0.55 -19.87
N GLU A 42 5.03 1.19 -18.94
CA GLU A 42 5.63 1.76 -17.73
C GLU A 42 6.17 0.68 -16.79
N ALA A 43 5.45 -0.43 -16.63
CA ALA A 43 5.89 -1.56 -15.84
C ALA A 43 7.11 -2.29 -16.47
N GLN A 44 7.09 -2.51 -17.79
CA GLN A 44 8.15 -3.23 -18.50
C GLN A 44 9.42 -2.38 -18.69
N TYR A 45 9.28 -1.07 -18.96
CA TYR A 45 10.39 -0.22 -19.43
C TYR A 45 10.54 1.11 -18.67
N GLY A 46 9.65 1.41 -17.72
CA GLY A 46 9.67 2.62 -16.91
C GLY A 46 9.04 3.86 -17.55
N LYS A 47 8.77 4.86 -16.70
CA LYS A 47 8.06 6.12 -17.03
C LYS A 47 8.67 6.90 -18.20
N LYS A 48 9.99 6.80 -18.43
CA LYS A 48 10.70 7.56 -19.48
C LYS A 48 10.34 7.11 -20.90
N LEU A 49 10.02 5.83 -21.10
CA LEU A 49 9.75 5.27 -22.42
C LEU A 49 8.26 5.31 -22.77
N LYS A 50 7.37 5.46 -21.78
CA LYS A 50 5.91 5.59 -21.94
C LYS A 50 5.45 6.52 -23.09
N PRO A 51 6.01 7.74 -23.29
CA PRO A 51 5.58 8.61 -24.39
C PRO A 51 5.78 8.02 -25.80
N LYS A 52 6.62 6.98 -25.95
CA LYS A 52 6.88 6.30 -27.22
C LYS A 52 5.86 5.22 -27.58
N PHE A 53 4.87 4.95 -26.70
CA PHE A 53 3.83 3.94 -26.87
C PHE A 53 2.45 4.56 -27.17
N ARG A 54 2.44 5.68 -27.90
CA ARG A 54 1.20 6.34 -28.33
C ARG A 54 0.56 5.57 -29.48
N LEU A 55 -0.72 5.29 -29.32
CA LEU A 55 -1.60 4.70 -30.31
C LEU A 55 -2.27 5.79 -31.13
N PHE A 56 -2.37 5.55 -32.43
CA PHE A 56 -3.05 6.41 -33.38
C PHE A 56 -4.09 5.60 -34.11
N LEU A 57 -5.24 6.24 -34.34
CA LEU A 57 -6.31 5.71 -35.17
C LEU A 57 -5.82 5.64 -36.62
N SER A 58 -5.61 4.44 -37.16
CA SER A 58 -5.05 4.27 -38.51
C SER A 58 -6.08 3.90 -39.56
N LYS A 59 -7.16 3.20 -39.17
CA LYS A 59 -8.25 2.79 -40.06
C LYS A 59 -9.58 2.75 -39.31
N ILE A 60 -10.64 3.18 -39.99
CA ILE A 60 -12.04 2.90 -39.66
C ILE A 60 -12.65 2.24 -40.91
N GLN A 61 -13.27 1.07 -40.79
CA GLN A 61 -13.91 0.43 -41.95
C GLN A 61 -15.33 1.01 -42.18
N GLU A 62 -15.73 1.12 -43.45
CA GLU A 62 -17.11 1.41 -43.81
C GLU A 62 -18.00 0.23 -43.41
N GLY A 63 -19.17 0.48 -42.84
CA GLY A 63 -20.13 -0.59 -42.55
C GLY A 63 -20.03 -1.21 -41.15
N SER A 64 -19.03 -0.86 -40.34
CA SER A 64 -18.84 -1.42 -39.00
C SER A 64 -17.99 -0.47 -38.13
N VAL A 65 -18.13 -0.58 -36.80
CA VAL A 65 -17.24 0.14 -35.87
C VAL A 65 -16.01 -0.74 -35.65
N GLU A 66 -15.20 -0.85 -36.72
CA GLU A 66 -13.93 -1.57 -36.71
C GLU A 66 -12.79 -0.58 -36.84
N VAL A 67 -11.89 -0.67 -35.88
CA VAL A 67 -10.87 0.35 -35.67
C VAL A 67 -9.52 -0.32 -35.48
N ALA A 68 -8.53 0.13 -36.24
CA ALA A 68 -7.14 -0.23 -36.02
C ALA A 68 -6.42 0.89 -35.27
N LEU A 69 -5.74 0.52 -34.19
CA LEU A 69 -4.80 1.38 -33.47
C LEU A 69 -3.37 0.93 -33.76
N GLU A 70 -2.53 1.89 -34.14
CA GLU A 70 -1.13 1.66 -34.50
C GLU A 70 -0.18 2.57 -33.72
N PHE A 71 1.01 2.07 -33.41
CA PHE A 71 2.06 2.89 -32.82
C PHE A 71 2.70 3.83 -33.86
N VAL A 72 2.90 5.10 -33.49
CA VAL A 72 3.61 6.08 -34.34
C VAL A 72 4.85 6.60 -33.62
N GLY A 73 5.96 6.70 -34.38
CA GLY A 73 7.27 7.16 -33.89
C GLY A 73 8.28 6.02 -33.82
N GLY A 74 9.35 6.14 -34.60
CA GLY A 74 10.41 5.15 -34.72
C GLY A 74 11.45 5.29 -33.60
N THR A 75 11.66 4.20 -32.86
CA THR A 75 13.00 3.77 -32.41
C THR A 75 12.97 2.38 -31.76
N LEU A 76 11.80 1.79 -31.42
CA LEU A 76 11.71 0.54 -30.65
C LEU A 76 10.53 -0.39 -31.07
N PRO A 77 10.47 -0.89 -32.33
CA PRO A 77 9.38 -1.77 -32.79
C PRO A 77 9.22 -3.05 -31.96
N GLU A 78 10.32 -3.67 -31.54
CA GLU A 78 10.32 -4.90 -30.73
C GLU A 78 9.64 -4.69 -29.37
N LEU A 79 9.89 -3.55 -28.73
CA LEU A 79 9.26 -3.23 -27.45
C LEU A 79 7.76 -2.97 -27.63
N GLN A 80 7.38 -2.29 -28.72
CA GLN A 80 5.97 -2.07 -29.06
C GLN A 80 5.24 -3.40 -29.29
N SER A 81 5.89 -4.36 -29.98
CA SER A 81 5.34 -5.70 -30.19
C SER A 81 5.12 -6.43 -28.87
N LYS A 82 6.10 -6.38 -27.97
CA LYS A 82 5.99 -7.02 -26.65
C LYS A 82 4.86 -6.41 -25.80
N VAL A 83 4.69 -5.09 -25.82
CA VAL A 83 3.59 -4.42 -25.09
C VAL A 83 2.23 -4.80 -25.69
N ALA A 84 2.11 -4.83 -27.01
CA ALA A 84 0.88 -5.25 -27.69
C ALA A 84 0.56 -6.73 -27.46
N GLU A 85 1.59 -7.58 -27.39
CA GLU A 85 1.45 -9.00 -27.09
C GLU A 85 0.95 -9.22 -25.66
N THR A 86 1.58 -8.60 -24.66
CA THR A 86 1.08 -8.64 -23.27
C THR A 86 -0.36 -8.13 -23.17
N HIS A 87 -0.69 -7.04 -23.88
CA HIS A 87 -2.06 -6.52 -23.92
C HIS A 87 -3.05 -7.56 -24.46
N TYR A 88 -2.70 -8.22 -25.57
CA TYR A 88 -3.52 -9.27 -26.16
C TYR A 88 -3.65 -10.49 -25.25
N GLU A 89 -2.56 -10.98 -24.64
CA GLU A 89 -2.54 -12.14 -23.72
C GLU A 89 -3.44 -11.92 -22.50
N VAL A 90 -3.45 -10.71 -21.94
CA VAL A 90 -4.37 -10.34 -20.85
C VAL A 90 -5.83 -10.52 -21.27
N TYR A 91 -6.19 -10.02 -22.45
CA TYR A 91 -7.56 -10.20 -22.96
C TYR A 91 -7.89 -11.65 -23.30
N ASP A 92 -6.90 -12.42 -23.77
CA ASP A 92 -7.07 -13.84 -24.11
C ASP A 92 -7.43 -14.64 -22.86
N ALA A 93 -6.65 -14.44 -21.78
CA ALA A 93 -6.91 -15.07 -20.49
C ALA A 93 -8.25 -14.63 -19.87
N ILE A 94 -8.64 -13.37 -20.06
CA ILE A 94 -9.94 -12.85 -19.60
C ILE A 94 -11.11 -13.52 -20.32
N GLN A 95 -11.02 -13.71 -21.64
CA GLN A 95 -12.09 -14.39 -22.39
C GLN A 95 -12.32 -15.81 -21.88
N GLU A 96 -11.24 -16.54 -21.64
CA GLU A 96 -11.29 -17.93 -21.18
C GLU A 96 -11.57 -18.03 -19.66
N GLU A 97 -11.65 -16.89 -18.96
CA GLU A 97 -11.80 -16.81 -17.49
C GLU A 97 -10.71 -17.61 -16.75
N ASP A 98 -9.52 -17.69 -17.35
CA ASP A 98 -8.38 -18.44 -16.80
C ASP A 98 -7.59 -17.56 -15.83
N GLU A 99 -7.90 -17.73 -14.55
CA GLU A 99 -7.21 -17.03 -13.45
C GLU A 99 -5.70 -17.30 -13.44
N LYS A 100 -5.26 -18.52 -13.77
CA LYS A 100 -3.83 -18.88 -13.71
C LYS A 100 -3.06 -18.21 -14.85
N ALA A 101 -3.57 -18.32 -16.08
CA ALA A 101 -2.96 -17.69 -17.23
C ALA A 101 -2.91 -16.16 -17.07
N LEU A 102 -3.99 -15.56 -16.56
CA LEU A 102 -4.02 -14.11 -16.33
C LEU A 102 -2.99 -13.69 -15.25
N ASP A 103 -2.89 -14.45 -14.16
CA ASP A 103 -1.89 -14.20 -13.11
C ASP A 103 -0.47 -14.32 -13.64
N GLU A 104 -0.18 -15.34 -14.44
CA GLU A 104 1.14 -15.56 -15.05
C GLU A 104 1.53 -14.38 -15.92
N VAL A 105 0.67 -13.98 -16.86
CA VAL A 105 0.91 -12.83 -17.75
C VAL A 105 1.16 -11.55 -16.95
N ILE A 106 0.33 -11.26 -15.94
CA ILE A 106 0.48 -10.05 -15.11
C ILE A 106 1.78 -10.10 -14.29
N ARG A 107 2.09 -11.21 -13.62
CA ARG A 107 3.27 -11.31 -12.75
C ARG A 107 4.57 -11.29 -13.54
N GLU A 108 4.62 -11.96 -14.69
CA GLU A 108 5.80 -11.97 -15.56
C GLU A 108 6.04 -10.60 -16.21
N SER A 109 4.98 -9.98 -16.72
CA SER A 109 5.09 -8.74 -17.50
C SER A 109 5.17 -7.49 -16.63
N LEU A 110 4.42 -7.43 -15.52
CA LEU A 110 4.26 -6.22 -14.72
C LEU A 110 5.03 -6.25 -13.40
N LYS A 111 5.29 -7.44 -12.84
CA LYS A 111 6.03 -7.73 -11.58
C LYS A 111 5.45 -7.15 -10.29
N ASP A 112 4.93 -5.94 -10.32
CA ASP A 112 4.34 -5.24 -9.17
C ASP A 112 2.80 -5.38 -9.21
N PRO A 113 2.18 -5.91 -8.13
CA PRO A 113 0.73 -6.03 -8.03
C PRO A 113 -0.04 -4.72 -8.28
N LEU A 114 0.56 -3.56 -7.99
CA LEU A 114 -0.05 -2.26 -8.25
C LEU A 114 -0.32 -2.03 -9.75
N TYR A 115 0.58 -2.46 -10.63
CA TYR A 115 0.35 -2.37 -12.08
C TYR A 115 -0.73 -3.35 -12.54
N GLY A 116 -0.80 -4.55 -11.93
CA GLY A 116 -1.91 -5.49 -12.14
C GLY A 116 -3.26 -4.87 -11.80
N TYR A 117 -3.39 -4.29 -10.60
CA TYR A 117 -4.60 -3.59 -10.16
C TYR A 117 -4.98 -2.42 -11.10
N ARG A 118 -4.00 -1.58 -11.49
CA ARG A 118 -4.23 -0.44 -12.40
C ARG A 118 -4.67 -0.90 -13.78
N LEU A 119 -4.06 -1.96 -14.31
CA LEU A 119 -4.39 -2.53 -15.60
C LEU A 119 -5.82 -3.08 -15.58
N LEU A 120 -6.15 -3.93 -14.61
CA LEU A 120 -7.48 -4.54 -14.49
C LEU A 120 -8.58 -3.51 -14.25
N THR A 121 -8.31 -2.44 -13.49
CA THR A 121 -9.23 -1.30 -13.36
C THR A 121 -9.55 -0.69 -14.72
N SER A 122 -8.52 -0.47 -15.55
CA SER A 122 -8.69 0.10 -16.89
C SER A 122 -9.36 -0.88 -17.88
N VAL A 123 -9.16 -2.19 -17.70
CA VAL A 123 -9.80 -3.23 -18.51
C VAL A 123 -11.29 -3.37 -18.15
N GLU A 124 -11.64 -3.38 -16.86
CA GLU A 124 -13.03 -3.40 -16.41
C GLU A 124 -13.84 -2.22 -16.95
N GLU A 125 -13.21 -1.05 -17.10
CA GLU A 125 -13.85 0.15 -17.66
C GLU A 125 -14.19 0.06 -19.16
N VAL A 126 -13.53 -0.83 -19.93
CA VAL A 126 -13.84 -1.03 -21.36
C VAL A 126 -14.80 -2.18 -21.60
N ILE A 127 -14.92 -3.12 -20.66
CA ILE A 127 -15.83 -4.25 -20.79
C ILE A 127 -17.27 -3.78 -20.48
N PRO A 128 -18.24 -4.08 -21.36
CA PRO A 128 -19.65 -3.74 -21.14
C PRO A 128 -20.17 -4.18 -19.77
N SER A 129 -20.94 -3.34 -19.09
CA SER A 129 -21.68 -3.71 -17.86
C SER A 129 -23.01 -4.41 -18.13
N SER A 130 -23.48 -4.36 -19.38
CA SER A 130 -24.75 -4.90 -19.85
C SER A 130 -24.55 -5.53 -21.23
N ASP A 131 -25.51 -6.36 -21.65
CA ASP A 131 -25.50 -6.99 -22.98
C ASP A 131 -25.84 -6.01 -24.13
N ASP A 132 -25.73 -4.70 -23.89
CA ASP A 132 -26.05 -3.66 -24.87
C ASP A 132 -25.06 -3.63 -26.05
N TYR A 133 -23.83 -4.09 -25.82
CA TYR A 133 -22.82 -4.33 -26.84
C TYR A 133 -21.77 -5.35 -26.38
N ILE A 134 -21.00 -5.87 -27.32
CA ILE A 134 -19.86 -6.77 -27.14
C ILE A 134 -18.62 -6.04 -27.64
N LEU A 135 -17.54 -6.11 -26.84
CA LEU A 135 -16.23 -5.62 -27.23
C LEU A 135 -15.41 -6.74 -27.85
N GLY A 136 -14.87 -6.47 -29.03
CA GLY A 136 -13.94 -7.31 -29.76
C GLY A 136 -12.52 -6.75 -29.71
N ILE A 137 -11.53 -7.57 -29.33
CA ILE A 137 -10.09 -7.21 -29.40
C ILE A 137 -9.34 -8.22 -30.28
N SER A 138 -8.43 -7.76 -31.14
CA SER A 138 -7.62 -8.65 -31.99
C SER A 138 -6.23 -8.07 -32.30
N LYS A 139 -5.23 -8.95 -32.41
CA LYS A 139 -3.90 -8.61 -32.96
C LYS A 139 -3.78 -8.92 -34.46
N ASP A 140 -4.46 -9.96 -34.93
CA ASP A 140 -4.37 -10.50 -36.30
C ASP A 140 -5.76 -10.53 -36.97
N PHE A 141 -6.44 -9.39 -37.01
CA PHE A 141 -7.77 -9.30 -37.62
C PHE A 141 -7.73 -9.69 -39.11
N PRO A 142 -8.68 -10.49 -39.63
CA PRO A 142 -9.89 -11.04 -38.97
C PRO A 142 -9.72 -12.46 -38.38
N LYS A 143 -8.49 -13.01 -38.30
CA LYS A 143 -8.25 -14.44 -38.03
C LYS A 143 -8.71 -14.90 -36.65
N ARG A 144 -8.50 -14.09 -35.61
CA ARG A 144 -8.90 -14.38 -34.23
C ARG A 144 -9.43 -13.11 -33.58
N LYS A 145 -10.58 -13.20 -32.90
CA LYS A 145 -11.22 -12.07 -32.22
C LYS A 145 -11.60 -12.49 -30.81
N ILE A 146 -11.09 -11.76 -29.85
CA ILE A 146 -11.46 -11.92 -28.44
C ILE A 146 -12.81 -11.25 -28.24
N ARG A 147 -13.77 -11.91 -27.59
CA ARG A 147 -15.11 -11.34 -27.33
C ARG A 147 -15.33 -11.16 -25.83
N LEU A 148 -15.72 -9.95 -25.43
CA LEU A 148 -15.89 -9.57 -24.03
C LEU A 148 -17.29 -9.00 -23.82
N GLY A 149 -17.99 -9.56 -22.84
CA GLY A 149 -19.29 -9.10 -22.36
C GLY A 149 -19.34 -9.01 -20.83
N PRO A 150 -20.55 -8.85 -20.25
CA PRO A 150 -20.71 -8.66 -18.80
C PRO A 150 -20.10 -9.77 -17.95
N LYS A 151 -20.17 -11.03 -18.41
CA LYS A 151 -19.57 -12.18 -17.72
C LYS A 151 -18.06 -12.00 -17.49
N GLN A 152 -17.32 -11.56 -18.51
CA GLN A 152 -15.88 -11.29 -18.39
C GLN A 152 -15.60 -10.11 -17.46
N ARG A 153 -16.52 -9.15 -17.34
CA ARG A 153 -16.39 -8.03 -16.41
C ARG A 153 -16.39 -8.50 -14.96
N ASP A 154 -17.26 -9.43 -14.60
CA ASP A 154 -17.30 -10.00 -13.24
C ASP A 154 -16.00 -10.76 -12.91
N PHE A 155 -15.47 -11.51 -13.87
CA PHE A 155 -14.17 -12.16 -13.74
C PHE A 155 -13.05 -11.14 -13.52
N VAL A 156 -12.98 -10.08 -14.34
CA VAL A 156 -12.00 -9.00 -14.19
C VAL A 156 -12.15 -8.30 -12.84
N HIS A 157 -13.38 -8.09 -12.37
CA HIS A 157 -13.65 -7.50 -11.07
C HIS A 157 -13.07 -8.34 -9.93
N LYS A 158 -13.32 -9.66 -9.94
CA LYS A 158 -12.71 -10.61 -8.97
C LYS A 158 -11.19 -10.50 -8.97
N MET A 159 -10.57 -10.53 -10.15
CA MET A 159 -9.13 -10.45 -10.30
C MET A 159 -8.58 -9.10 -9.83
N LYS A 160 -9.27 -8.00 -10.14
CA LYS A 160 -8.91 -6.65 -9.67
C LYS A 160 -8.87 -6.59 -8.14
N LEU A 161 -9.86 -7.17 -7.45
CA LEU A 161 -9.89 -7.19 -5.97
C LEU A 161 -8.73 -7.99 -5.36
N LYS A 162 -8.33 -9.10 -6.00
CA LYS A 162 -7.15 -9.88 -5.60
C LYS A 162 -5.88 -9.03 -5.67
N TYR A 163 -5.63 -8.36 -6.79
CA TYR A 163 -4.46 -7.49 -6.95
C TYR A 163 -4.53 -6.24 -6.06
N LEU A 164 -5.72 -5.73 -5.78
CA LEU A 164 -5.90 -4.64 -4.82
C LEU A 164 -5.41 -5.05 -3.42
N GLN A 165 -5.79 -6.24 -2.95
CA GLN A 165 -5.34 -6.76 -1.66
C GLN A 165 -3.82 -6.95 -1.62
N GLU A 166 -3.23 -7.51 -2.68
CA GLU A 166 -1.76 -7.69 -2.77
C GLU A 166 -0.98 -6.37 -2.82
N ALA A 167 -1.54 -5.33 -3.45
CA ALA A 167 -0.91 -4.02 -3.57
C ALA A 167 -1.11 -3.11 -2.34
N THR A 168 -2.05 -3.47 -1.47
CA THR A 168 -2.39 -2.68 -0.30
C THR A 168 -1.36 -2.88 0.81
N VAL A 169 -0.87 -1.77 1.36
CA VAL A 169 -0.01 -1.78 2.54
C VAL A 169 -0.70 -1.09 3.70
N GLU A 170 -0.32 -1.51 4.90
CA GLU A 170 -0.69 -0.86 6.14
C GLU A 170 0.56 -0.24 6.77
N VAL A 171 0.42 1.00 7.21
CA VAL A 171 1.51 1.76 7.82
C VAL A 171 0.99 2.46 9.06
N VAL A 172 1.76 2.45 10.14
CA VAL A 172 1.47 3.20 11.37
C VAL A 172 2.54 4.27 11.57
N GLY A 173 2.13 5.48 11.92
CA GLY A 173 3.05 6.60 12.11
C GLY A 173 2.36 7.90 12.50
N ILE A 174 3.13 8.97 12.59
CA ILE A 174 2.62 10.33 12.86
C ILE A 174 2.71 11.19 11.61
N ILE A 175 1.68 11.99 11.37
CA ILE A 175 1.67 12.95 10.25
C ILE A 175 2.53 14.15 10.65
N THR A 176 3.66 14.33 9.99
CA THR A 176 4.65 15.37 10.32
C THR A 176 4.57 16.60 9.43
N ASP A 177 4.20 16.43 8.16
CA ASP A 177 4.08 17.53 7.19
C ASP A 177 2.78 17.44 6.39
N LEU A 178 2.16 18.58 6.09
CA LEU A 178 0.95 18.68 5.28
C LEU A 178 1.16 19.66 4.12
N HIS A 179 0.85 19.23 2.90
CA HIS A 179 0.96 20.03 1.69
C HIS A 179 -0.42 20.16 1.01
N GLY A 180 -1.05 21.33 1.16
CA GLY A 180 -2.38 21.62 0.62
C GLY A 180 -2.42 22.10 -0.84
N LYS A 181 -1.28 22.14 -1.54
CA LYS A 181 -1.23 22.50 -2.98
C LYS A 181 -1.32 21.23 -3.83
N ASP A 182 -1.97 21.31 -4.98
CA ASP A 182 -2.10 20.20 -5.92
C ASP A 182 -0.74 19.79 -6.53
N PRO A 183 -0.31 18.51 -6.45
CA PRO A 183 -0.98 17.39 -5.80
C PRO A 183 -0.93 17.46 -4.27
N ARG A 184 -2.08 17.29 -3.61
CA ARG A 184 -2.21 17.31 -2.14
C ARG A 184 -1.59 16.06 -1.54
N TYR A 185 -0.76 16.23 -0.52
CA TYR A 185 -0.14 15.10 0.18
C TYR A 185 0.24 15.46 1.62
N PHE A 186 0.46 14.43 2.43
CA PHE A 186 1.14 14.56 3.71
C PHE A 186 2.37 13.65 3.79
N ILE A 187 3.22 13.87 4.78
CA ILE A 187 4.33 12.98 5.11
C ILE A 187 4.00 12.31 6.43
N ILE A 188 4.13 10.98 6.45
CA ILE A 188 4.04 10.17 7.66
C ILE A 188 5.43 9.66 8.03
N ASP A 189 5.81 9.87 9.29
CA ASP A 189 6.99 9.27 9.90
C ASP A 189 6.54 7.99 10.60
N THR A 190 6.98 6.85 10.08
CA THR A 190 6.47 5.53 10.47
C THR A 190 7.15 5.01 11.73
N THR A 191 6.49 4.09 12.41
CA THR A 191 7.08 3.34 13.54
C THR A 191 8.28 2.48 13.12
N GLU A 192 8.41 2.17 11.82
CA GLU A 192 9.56 1.49 11.22
C GLU A 192 10.74 2.43 10.90
N GLY A 193 10.56 3.74 11.11
CA GLY A 193 11.58 4.77 10.82
C GLY A 193 11.63 5.20 9.36
N GLU A 194 10.60 4.90 8.57
CA GLU A 194 10.48 5.39 7.19
C GLU A 194 9.75 6.73 7.15
N ARG A 195 10.08 7.57 6.17
CA ARG A 195 9.28 8.77 5.83
C ARG A 195 8.57 8.51 4.52
N ILE A 196 7.25 8.40 4.57
CA ILE A 196 6.43 8.04 3.40
C ILE A 196 5.58 9.24 2.99
N LYS A 197 5.61 9.57 1.70
CA LYS A 197 4.70 10.57 1.12
C LYS A 197 3.38 9.91 0.79
N VAL A 198 2.27 10.49 1.24
CA VAL A 198 0.92 9.96 1.04
C VAL A 198 0.07 11.01 0.33
N TYR A 199 -0.33 10.70 -0.91
CA TYR A 199 -1.22 11.58 -1.68
C TYR A 199 -2.67 11.40 -1.23
N ILE A 200 -3.41 12.51 -1.18
CA ILE A 200 -4.80 12.53 -0.74
C ILE A 200 -5.66 13.32 -1.70
N THR A 201 -6.95 12.99 -1.73
CA THR A 201 -7.95 13.80 -2.42
C THR A 201 -8.40 14.97 -1.54
N PRO A 202 -8.97 16.05 -2.11
CA PRO A 202 -9.42 17.21 -1.35
C PRO A 202 -10.40 16.89 -0.21
N GLU A 203 -11.21 15.84 -0.36
CA GLU A 203 -12.25 15.44 0.59
C GLU A 203 -11.67 14.88 1.89
N LEU A 204 -10.47 14.28 1.84
CA LEU A 204 -9.79 13.72 3.01
C LEU A 204 -8.97 14.76 3.79
N GLU A 205 -8.79 15.96 3.25
CA GLU A 205 -7.96 16.99 3.90
C GLU A 205 -8.45 17.42 5.29
N PRO A 206 -9.76 17.63 5.55
CA PRO A 206 -10.24 17.98 6.89
C PRO A 206 -9.89 16.91 7.93
N GLN A 207 -10.06 15.63 7.57
CA GLN A 207 -9.73 14.50 8.44
C GLN A 207 -8.21 14.42 8.71
N VAL A 208 -7.38 14.60 7.67
CA VAL A 208 -5.92 14.62 7.81
C VAL A 208 -5.46 15.78 8.70
N LYS A 209 -6.11 16.94 8.60
CA LYS A 209 -5.81 18.11 9.45
C LYS A 209 -6.13 17.87 10.92
N GLU A 210 -7.19 17.12 11.22
CA GLU A 210 -7.53 16.74 12.60
C GLU A 210 -6.44 15.86 13.24
N TYR A 211 -5.83 14.99 12.44
CA TYR A 211 -4.79 14.07 12.93
C TYR A 211 -3.38 14.65 12.88
N TYR A 212 -3.17 15.72 12.11
CA TYR A 212 -1.88 16.34 11.87
C TYR A 212 -1.16 16.67 13.18
N LYS A 213 -0.02 15.98 13.42
CA LYS A 213 0.81 16.09 14.62
C LYS A 213 0.09 15.92 15.98
N ALA A 214 -1.17 15.50 15.99
CA ALA A 214 -1.96 15.39 17.21
C ALA A 214 -2.11 13.94 17.66
N VAL A 215 -2.33 13.03 16.72
CA VAL A 215 -2.57 11.61 17.02
C VAL A 215 -1.86 10.76 15.98
N PRO A 216 -1.11 9.73 16.39
CA PRO A 216 -0.61 8.76 15.44
C PRO A 216 -1.76 8.06 14.71
N VAL A 217 -1.52 7.70 13.46
CA VAL A 217 -2.52 7.14 12.56
C VAL A 217 -2.06 5.82 12.00
N LYS A 218 -3.04 4.95 11.76
CA LYS A 218 -2.90 3.78 10.91
C LYS A 218 -3.52 4.11 9.56
N ILE A 219 -2.71 4.00 8.51
CA ILE A 219 -3.11 4.25 7.14
C ILE A 219 -3.08 2.96 6.33
N THR A 220 -4.02 2.85 5.40
CA THR A 220 -4.09 1.77 4.43
C THR A 220 -4.09 2.39 3.04
N GLY A 221 -3.22 1.94 2.14
CA GLY A 221 -3.13 2.54 0.82
C GLY A 221 -2.27 1.77 -0.18
N LEU A 222 -2.23 2.27 -1.41
CA LEU A 222 -1.50 1.66 -2.52
C LEU A 222 -0.08 2.22 -2.62
N LEU A 223 0.89 1.39 -2.26
CA LEU A 223 2.31 1.76 -2.22
C LEU A 223 2.94 1.64 -3.61
N GLU A 224 3.50 2.73 -4.11
CA GLU A 224 4.39 2.73 -5.27
C GLU A 224 5.84 2.72 -4.78
N LYS A 225 6.56 1.61 -5.02
CA LYS A 225 7.99 1.51 -4.72
C LYS A 225 8.81 1.98 -5.92
N THR A 226 9.65 2.99 -5.72
CA THR A 226 10.68 3.37 -6.69
C THR A 226 12.07 3.18 -6.07
N ALA A 227 13.11 3.08 -6.91
CA ALA A 227 14.49 2.90 -6.44
C ALA A 227 14.99 3.97 -5.45
N LYS A 228 14.31 5.12 -5.35
CA LYS A 228 14.70 6.24 -4.48
C LYS A 228 13.65 6.64 -3.44
N LYS A 229 12.39 6.22 -3.58
CA LYS A 229 11.26 6.72 -2.76
C LYS A 229 10.16 5.68 -2.61
N ARG A 230 9.53 5.68 -1.44
CA ARG A 230 8.26 5.00 -1.13
C ARG A 230 7.16 6.05 -1.03
N GLU A 231 6.15 5.94 -1.87
CA GLU A 231 5.02 6.86 -1.88
C GLU A 231 3.70 6.07 -1.90
N ILE A 232 2.73 6.43 -1.07
CA ILE A 232 1.36 5.92 -1.16
C ILE A 232 0.61 6.84 -2.11
N ARG A 233 0.26 6.33 -3.29
CA ARG A 233 -0.41 7.11 -4.36
C ARG A 233 -1.89 7.28 -4.14
N GLU A 234 -2.49 6.35 -3.42
CA GLU A 234 -3.91 6.31 -3.15
C GLU A 234 -4.11 5.87 -1.71
N LEU A 235 -4.63 6.79 -0.90
CA LEU A 235 -5.02 6.52 0.47
C LEU A 235 -6.42 5.91 0.47
N LEU A 236 -6.54 4.67 0.96
CA LEU A 236 -7.80 3.94 1.06
C LEU A 236 -8.49 4.20 2.40
N ASN A 237 -7.71 4.27 3.48
CA ASN A 237 -8.24 4.51 4.82
C ASN A 237 -7.20 5.19 5.72
N ILE A 238 -7.68 6.00 6.67
CA ILE A 238 -6.89 6.62 7.73
C ILE A 238 -7.70 6.65 9.01
N ILE A 239 -7.16 6.03 10.06
CA ILE A 239 -7.80 5.98 11.38
C ILE A 239 -6.79 6.34 12.48
N PRO A 240 -7.23 6.98 13.58
CA PRO A 240 -6.38 7.18 14.75
C PRO A 240 -5.95 5.84 15.32
N GLN A 241 -4.69 5.74 15.73
CA GLN A 241 -4.14 4.60 16.44
C GLN A 241 -3.41 5.16 17.67
N ARG A 242 -4.01 4.98 18.86
CA ARG A 242 -3.46 5.51 20.13
C ARG A 242 -2.76 4.47 20.98
N GLU A 243 -3.04 3.19 20.73
CA GLU A 243 -2.47 2.07 21.46
C GLU A 243 -1.89 1.02 20.51
N VAL A 244 -0.74 0.47 20.89
CA VAL A 244 -0.08 -0.62 20.17
C VAL A 244 0.14 -1.81 21.10
N PRO A 245 -0.25 -3.03 20.71
CA PRO A 245 0.05 -4.22 21.47
C PRO A 245 1.53 -4.57 21.29
N LEU A 246 2.30 -4.59 22.38
CA LEU A 246 3.69 -5.04 22.40
C LEU A 246 3.76 -6.44 23.01
N GLN A 247 4.28 -7.39 22.25
CA GLN A 247 4.64 -8.74 22.73
C GLN A 247 6.05 -8.80 23.31
N ARG A 248 6.83 -7.74 23.09
CA ARG A 248 8.23 -7.63 23.47
C ARG A 248 8.56 -6.15 23.64
N ILE A 249 9.31 -5.83 24.69
CA ILE A 249 9.97 -4.54 24.85
C ILE A 249 11.47 -4.82 24.83
N GLY A 250 12.14 -4.44 23.74
CA GLY A 250 13.57 -4.66 23.60
C GLY A 250 13.99 -6.12 23.79
N LYS A 251 14.82 -6.41 24.80
CA LYS A 251 15.23 -7.77 25.18
C LYS A 251 14.18 -8.55 26.00
N PHE A 252 13.14 -7.91 26.51
CA PHE A 252 12.14 -8.52 27.38
C PHE A 252 10.97 -9.09 26.57
N LYS A 253 10.88 -10.42 26.50
CA LYS A 253 9.73 -11.12 25.91
C LYS A 253 8.61 -11.25 26.94
N LEU A 254 7.40 -10.83 26.58
CA LEU A 254 6.24 -10.83 27.48
C LEU A 254 5.44 -12.14 27.33
N LYS A 255 4.83 -12.60 28.43
CA LYS A 255 3.94 -13.77 28.48
C LYS A 255 2.65 -13.54 27.67
N GLN A 256 2.20 -12.29 27.66
CA GLN A 256 1.05 -11.79 26.92
C GLN A 256 1.32 -10.34 26.50
N PRO A 257 0.67 -9.82 25.44
CA PRO A 257 0.93 -8.47 25.00
C PRO A 257 0.47 -7.43 26.03
N ILE A 258 1.25 -6.35 26.17
CA ILE A 258 0.81 -5.14 26.86
C ILE A 258 0.38 -4.10 25.83
N PHE A 259 -0.63 -3.31 26.17
CA PHE A 259 -1.01 -2.15 25.36
C PHE A 259 -0.21 -0.95 25.83
N VAL A 260 0.52 -0.33 24.90
CA VAL A 260 1.27 0.89 25.15
C VAL A 260 0.58 2.01 24.41
N GLU A 261 0.25 3.06 25.14
CA GLU A 261 -0.21 4.32 24.57
C GLU A 261 0.94 4.95 23.82
N PHE A 262 0.68 5.44 22.62
CA PHE A 262 1.67 6.17 21.85
C PHE A 262 1.10 7.49 21.36
N SER A 263 1.83 8.55 21.65
CA SER A 263 1.49 9.92 21.32
C SER A 263 2.72 10.64 20.79
N TYR A 264 2.51 11.87 20.33
CA TYR A 264 3.57 12.70 19.80
C TYR A 264 3.49 14.09 20.43
N ASP A 265 4.57 14.52 21.05
CA ASP A 265 4.72 15.87 21.57
C ASP A 265 5.23 16.78 20.45
N MET A 266 4.43 17.78 20.10
CA MET A 266 4.76 18.75 19.07
C MET A 266 5.79 19.78 19.51
N GLU A 267 5.82 20.13 20.80
CA GLU A 267 6.71 21.18 21.31
C GLU A 267 8.15 20.67 21.30
N ASP A 268 8.34 19.44 21.79
CA ASP A 268 9.66 18.81 21.87
C ASP A 268 10.01 17.92 20.66
N ASN A 269 9.05 17.70 19.74
CA ASN A 269 9.15 16.78 18.61
C ASN A 269 9.54 15.35 19.04
N LEU A 270 8.89 14.85 20.09
CA LEU A 270 9.18 13.56 20.70
C LEU A 270 8.02 12.57 20.53
N TRP A 271 8.38 11.35 20.17
CA TRP A 271 7.54 10.19 20.39
C TRP A 271 7.49 9.88 21.87
N ILE A 272 6.28 9.63 22.36
CA ILE A 272 6.02 9.22 23.74
C ILE A 272 5.36 7.86 23.69
N LEU A 273 5.93 6.90 24.41
CA LEU A 273 5.38 5.57 24.65
C LEU A 273 5.11 5.43 26.14
N ARG A 274 3.89 5.05 26.53
CA ARG A 274 3.53 5.00 27.95
C ARG A 274 2.62 3.82 28.27
N ASN A 275 2.85 3.22 29.44
CA ASN A 275 1.90 2.34 30.07
C ASN A 275 1.76 2.76 31.53
N GLU A 276 0.68 3.48 31.85
CA GLU A 276 0.46 4.02 33.19
C GLU A 276 0.37 2.94 34.26
N ARG A 277 -0.21 1.78 33.92
CA ARG A 277 -0.42 0.66 34.86
C ARG A 277 0.88 0.04 35.33
N LEU A 278 1.85 -0.05 34.42
CA LEU A 278 3.20 -0.57 34.69
C LEU A 278 4.18 0.53 35.09
N ALA A 279 3.75 1.79 35.08
CA ALA A 279 4.60 2.96 35.33
C ALA A 279 5.88 2.97 34.47
N ILE A 280 5.75 2.54 33.21
CA ILE A 280 6.83 2.61 32.22
C ILE A 280 6.50 3.66 31.18
N GLU A 281 7.52 4.40 30.79
CA GLU A 281 7.45 5.42 29.77
C GLU A 281 8.77 5.49 29.01
N GLY A 282 8.70 5.94 27.76
CA GLY A 282 9.85 6.10 26.89
C GLY A 282 9.66 7.27 25.94
N TYR A 283 10.71 8.06 25.78
CA TYR A 283 10.74 9.27 24.98
C TYR A 283 11.84 9.20 23.92
N GLY A 284 11.59 9.76 22.73
CA GLY A 284 12.63 9.80 21.70
C GLY A 284 12.25 10.58 20.46
N LYS A 285 13.25 11.07 19.71
CA LYS A 285 13.00 11.81 18.46
C LYS A 285 12.50 10.90 17.34
N THR A 286 12.80 9.61 17.47
CA THR A 286 12.26 8.55 16.61
C THR A 286 11.52 7.52 17.45
N TYR A 287 10.57 6.81 16.85
CA TYR A 287 9.87 5.71 17.53
C TYR A 287 10.84 4.66 18.08
N LYS A 288 11.95 4.40 17.38
CA LYS A 288 12.99 3.46 17.82
C LYS A 288 13.72 3.95 19.07
N GLU A 289 14.00 5.25 19.17
CA GLU A 289 14.59 5.85 20.37
C GLU A 289 13.63 5.77 21.55
N ALA A 290 12.36 6.13 21.35
CA ALA A 290 11.33 6.02 22.39
C ALA A 290 11.13 4.57 22.86
N MET A 291 11.20 3.60 21.96
CA MET A 291 11.13 2.17 22.30
C MET A 291 12.34 1.71 23.11
N LYS A 292 13.53 2.26 22.84
CA LYS A 292 14.74 1.97 23.62
C LYS A 292 14.64 2.58 25.01
N ASP A 293 14.18 3.82 25.12
CA ASP A 293 13.99 4.48 26.42
C ASP A 293 12.92 3.75 27.27
N LEU A 294 11.85 3.25 26.63
CA LEU A 294 10.87 2.38 27.27
C LEU A 294 11.48 1.06 27.78
N GLU A 295 12.42 0.48 27.03
CA GLU A 295 13.19 -0.70 27.47
C GLU A 295 14.05 -0.39 28.69
N ASP A 296 14.77 0.74 28.67
CA ASP A 296 15.63 1.17 29.76
C ASP A 296 14.79 1.47 31.03
N SER A 297 13.61 2.07 30.87
CA SER A 297 12.62 2.31 31.94
C SER A 297 12.13 1.00 32.57
N LEU A 298 11.76 0.02 31.75
CA LEU A 298 11.35 -1.31 32.21
C LEU A 298 12.49 -2.04 32.94
N GLU A 299 13.71 -1.97 32.41
CA GLU A 299 14.89 -2.56 33.05
C GLU A 299 15.17 -1.94 34.42
N GLY A 300 15.06 -0.61 34.54
CA GLY A 300 15.18 0.11 35.80
C GLY A 300 14.20 -0.37 36.85
N LEU A 301 12.92 -0.55 36.48
CA LEU A 301 11.90 -1.11 37.38
C LEU A 301 12.25 -2.53 37.84
N ILE A 302 12.67 -3.40 36.92
CA ILE A 302 13.05 -4.78 37.23
C ILE A 302 14.23 -4.82 38.21
N ILE A 303 15.28 -4.03 37.96
CA ILE A 303 16.44 -3.95 38.86
C ILE A 303 15.99 -3.45 40.25
N GLY A 304 15.17 -2.40 40.30
CA GLY A 304 14.62 -1.86 41.54
C GLY A 304 13.84 -2.92 42.34
N PHE A 305 12.93 -3.65 41.70
CA PHE A 305 12.13 -4.69 42.35
C PHE A 305 12.94 -5.92 42.80
N LEU A 306 14.10 -6.17 42.21
CA LEU A 306 15.02 -7.25 42.59
C LEU A 306 16.03 -6.82 43.66
N ALA A 307 16.27 -5.51 43.82
CA ALA A 307 17.20 -4.95 44.80
C ALA A 307 16.67 -5.00 46.23
N PHE A 308 15.35 -4.84 46.40
CA PHE A 308 14.68 -4.73 47.69
C PHE A 308 13.73 -5.90 47.94
N LYS A 309 13.53 -6.26 49.21
CA LYS A 309 12.48 -7.20 49.58
C LYS A 309 11.12 -6.52 49.46
N ASP A 310 10.07 -7.31 49.28
CA ASP A 310 8.71 -6.78 49.11
C ASP A 310 8.23 -5.95 50.32
N GLU A 311 8.70 -6.29 51.52
CA GLU A 311 8.43 -5.58 52.77
C GLU A 311 8.98 -4.15 52.76
N ASP A 312 10.11 -3.92 52.07
CA ASP A 312 10.80 -2.64 51.99
C ASP A 312 10.25 -1.75 50.85
N LEU A 313 9.38 -2.30 50.00
CA LEU A 313 8.76 -1.57 48.88
C LEU A 313 7.53 -0.78 49.35
N ALA A 314 7.41 0.46 48.86
CA ALA A 314 6.18 1.25 48.99
C ALA A 314 4.97 0.50 48.39
N GLU A 315 3.76 0.77 48.88
CA GLU A 315 2.55 0.08 48.44
C GLU A 315 2.30 0.23 46.93
N SER A 316 2.55 1.42 46.37
CA SER A 316 2.46 1.67 44.92
C SER A 316 3.46 0.83 44.12
N ALA A 317 4.69 0.70 44.62
CA ALA A 317 5.74 -0.12 44.00
C ALA A 317 5.38 -1.62 44.04
N ARG A 318 4.80 -2.11 45.14
CA ARG A 318 4.30 -3.49 45.22
C ARG A 318 3.20 -3.77 44.20
N LYS A 319 2.23 -2.85 44.05
CA LYS A 319 1.17 -2.98 43.03
C LYS A 319 1.73 -3.05 41.61
N ILE A 320 2.72 -2.21 41.29
CA ILE A 320 3.38 -2.25 39.98
C ILE A 320 4.14 -3.58 39.79
N LYS A 321 4.85 -4.07 40.80
CA LYS A 321 5.56 -5.35 40.76
C LYS A 321 4.62 -6.54 40.54
N GLU A 322 3.48 -6.56 41.23
CA GLU A 322 2.44 -7.58 41.07
C GLU A 322 1.85 -7.53 39.65
N GLU A 323 1.54 -6.34 39.14
CA GLU A 323 1.02 -6.18 37.77
C GLU A 323 2.06 -6.62 36.73
N LEU A 324 3.32 -6.20 36.89
CA LEU A 324 4.42 -6.57 35.99
C LEU A 324 4.65 -8.08 35.94
N SER A 325 4.48 -8.78 37.07
CA SER A 325 4.65 -10.23 37.20
C SER A 325 3.63 -11.04 36.37
N LYS A 326 2.51 -10.42 35.96
CA LYS A 326 1.56 -11.02 35.01
C LYS A 326 2.14 -11.14 33.61
N TYR A 327 3.08 -10.26 33.25
CA TYR A 327 3.66 -10.18 31.91
C TYR A 327 5.08 -10.73 31.85
N LEU A 328 5.83 -10.70 32.95
CA LEU A 328 7.22 -11.17 33.03
C LEU A 328 7.43 -12.15 34.17
N ASP A 329 8.40 -13.05 34.01
CA ASP A 329 8.89 -13.85 35.13
C ASP A 329 10.08 -13.16 35.78
N LEU A 330 9.84 -12.48 36.90
CA LEU A 330 10.90 -11.75 37.61
C LEU A 330 11.92 -12.69 38.24
N ASN A 331 11.56 -13.94 38.53
CA ASN A 331 12.48 -14.93 39.12
C ASN A 331 13.53 -15.34 38.09
N ASP A 332 13.13 -15.57 36.85
CA ASP A 332 14.05 -15.89 35.74
C ASP A 332 15.06 -14.77 35.49
N LEU A 333 14.63 -13.51 35.68
CA LEU A 333 15.47 -12.32 35.48
C LEU A 333 16.44 -12.08 36.65
N SER A 334 16.22 -12.69 37.81
CA SER A 334 17.02 -12.47 39.01
C SER A 334 18.50 -12.85 38.87
N HIS A 335 18.81 -13.85 38.04
CA HIS A 335 20.19 -14.29 37.79
C HIS A 335 21.01 -13.27 37.01
N LYS A 336 20.36 -12.39 36.25
CA LYS A 336 21.01 -11.44 35.35
C LYS A 336 21.01 -10.01 35.89
N TYR A 337 20.02 -9.64 36.69
CA TYR A 337 19.77 -8.25 37.09
C TYR A 337 19.74 -8.02 38.60
N ARG A 338 20.04 -9.02 39.44
CA ARG A 338 20.22 -8.77 40.88
C ARG A 338 21.41 -7.83 41.09
N PRO A 339 21.21 -6.64 41.69
CA PRO A 339 22.32 -5.76 41.99
C PRO A 339 23.25 -6.42 43.02
N VAL A 340 24.55 -6.18 42.86
CA VAL A 340 25.53 -6.52 43.89
C VAL A 340 25.26 -5.60 45.08
N VAL A 341 24.73 -6.16 46.16
CA VAL A 341 24.51 -5.42 47.41
C VAL A 341 25.88 -5.09 48.00
N ILE A 342 26.39 -3.89 47.73
CA ILE A 342 27.56 -3.36 48.44
C ILE A 342 27.05 -2.95 49.82
N LYS A 343 27.42 -3.71 50.85
CA LYS A 343 27.12 -3.34 52.24
C LYS A 343 27.67 -1.93 52.49
N PRO A 344 26.90 -1.00 53.05
CA PRO A 344 27.43 0.31 53.41
C PRO A 344 28.63 0.12 54.34
N LEU A 345 29.73 0.83 54.04
CA LEU A 345 30.90 0.85 54.91
C LEU A 345 30.43 1.32 56.31
N PRO A 346 30.87 0.66 57.38
CA PRO A 346 30.48 1.05 58.74
C PRO A 346 30.87 2.52 58.95
N VAL A 347 29.86 3.34 59.23
CA VAL A 347 30.06 4.72 59.67
C VAL A 347 30.82 4.64 60.97
N LYS A 348 32.06 5.15 61.00
CA LYS A 348 32.75 5.39 62.27
C LYS A 348 32.00 6.54 62.95
N GLU A 349 31.38 6.25 64.08
CA GLU A 349 30.92 7.28 65.01
C GLU A 349 32.17 8.03 65.52
N GLU A 350 32.19 9.35 65.35
CA GLU A 350 33.17 10.27 65.96
C GLU A 350 32.68 10.78 67.30
#